data_AF-A0A530AK12-F1
#
_entry.id   AF-A0A530AK12-F1
#
_cell.length_a   1.000
_cell.length_b   1.000
_cell.length_c   1.000
_cell.angle_alpha   90.00
_cell.angle_beta   90.00
_cell.angle_gamma   90.00
#
_symmetry.space_group_name_H-M   'P 1'
#
loop_
_entity.id
_entity.type
_entity.pdbx_description
1 polymer ?
#
loop_
_entity_poly.entity_id
_entity_poly.type
_entity_poly.pdbx_seq_one_letter_code
_entity_poly.pdbx_strand_id
1 'polypeptide(L)' 'MLDLLGIKLPIVQAPMAGVSSPEMAAAASNSGALGSIGVGSVDAHAAREMIDAVRERTRA' A
#
# COMPACT_ATOMS: atom_id res chain seq x y z
N MET A 1 13.78 -9.82 -7.21
CA MET A 1 12.44 -9.33 -6.83
C MET A 1 12.52 -8.32 -5.69
N LEU A 2 13.16 -8.65 -4.56
CA LEU A 2 13.34 -7.71 -3.44
C LEU A 2 14.07 -6.43 -3.85
N ASP A 3 15.24 -6.56 -4.47
CA ASP A 3 16.02 -5.40 -4.95
C ASP A 3 15.30 -4.60 -6.04
N LEU A 4 14.58 -5.31 -6.92
CA LEU A 4 13.79 -4.68 -7.99
C LEU A 4 12.67 -3.78 -7.43
N LEU A 5 12.07 -4.18 -6.31
CA LEU A 5 10.93 -3.49 -5.69
C LEU A 5 11.33 -2.61 -4.50
N GLY A 6 12.60 -2.65 -4.05
CA GLY A 6 13.07 -1.89 -2.90
C GLY A 6 12.50 -2.35 -1.55
N ILE A 7 12.11 -3.62 -1.42
CA ILE A 7 11.50 -4.19 -0.19
C ILE A 7 12.45 -5.14 0.52
N LYS A 8 12.26 -5.34 1.83
CA LYS A 8 13.12 -6.18 2.70
C LYS A 8 12.60 -7.60 2.88
N LEU A 9 11.29 -7.78 2.76
CA LEU A 9 10.59 -9.04 2.99
C LEU A 9 9.93 -9.52 1.69
N PRO A 10 9.98 -10.82 1.36
CA PRO A 10 9.30 -11.40 0.19
C PRO A 10 7.80 -11.58 0.44
N ILE A 11 7.15 -10.56 1.01
CA ILE A 11 5.74 -10.57 1.39
C ILE A 11 5.04 -9.46 0.62
N VAL A 12 3.93 -9.81 -0.01
CA VAL A 12 3.02 -8.86 -0.64
C VAL A 12 1.70 -8.92 0.11
N GLN A 13 1.29 -7.80 0.72
CA GLN A 13 -0.05 -7.70 1.29
C GLN A 13 -1.05 -7.56 0.13
N ALA A 14 -1.93 -8.55 -0.04
CA ALA A 14 -2.86 -8.61 -1.17
C ALA A 14 -3.84 -7.43 -1.15
N PRO A 15 -4.05 -6.72 -2.28
CA PRO A 15 -5.05 -5.66 -2.34
C PRO A 15 -6.46 -6.25 -2.32
N MET A 16 -7.23 -5.89 -1.29
CA MET A 16 -8.62 -6.32 -1.09
C MET A 16 -9.51 -5.08 -1.02
N ALA A 17 -10.33 -4.85 -2.04
CA ALA A 17 -11.24 -3.71 -2.09
C ALA A 17 -12.18 -3.72 -0.88
N GLY A 18 -12.32 -2.57 -0.20
CA GLY A 18 -13.12 -2.44 1.04
C GLY A 18 -12.42 -2.92 2.32
N VAL A 19 -11.23 -3.52 2.24
CA VAL A 19 -10.47 -4.00 3.41
C VAL A 19 -9.09 -3.33 3.49
N SER A 20 -8.32 -3.35 2.40
CA SER A 20 -6.95 -2.83 2.33
C SER A 20 -6.90 -1.30 2.36
N SER A 21 -6.93 -0.73 3.57
CA SER A 21 -6.85 0.71 3.82
C SER A 21 -5.43 1.28 3.61
N PRO A 22 -5.30 2.62 3.46
CA PRO A 22 -4.00 3.28 3.42
C PRO A 22 -3.11 2.98 4.64
N GLU A 23 -3.69 2.92 5.84
CA GLU A 23 -2.97 2.62 7.09
C GLU A 23 -2.37 1.21 7.06
N MET A 24 -3.13 0.24 6.54
CA MET A 24 -2.67 -1.15 6.42
C MET A 24 -1.52 -1.27 5.41
N ALA A 25 -1.66 -0.65 4.24
CA ALA A 25 -0.62 -0.67 3.22
C ALA A 25 0.66 0.05 3.69
N ALA A 26 0.53 1.18 4.39
CA ALA A 26 1.66 1.88 4.98
C ALA A 26 2.33 1.06 6.09
N ALA A 27 1.56 0.40 6.96
CA ALA A 27 2.12 -0.46 8.01
C ALA A 27 2.90 -1.66 7.43
N ALA A 28 2.37 -2.30 6.38
CA ALA A 28 3.07 -3.35 5.65
C ALA A 28 4.36 -2.83 4.98
N SER A 29 4.30 -1.66 4.35
CA SER A 29 5.48 -1.04 3.73
C SER A 29 6.56 -0.68 4.75
N ASN A 30 6.15 -0.10 5.88
CA ASN A 30 7.04 0.26 6.98
C ASN A 30 7.68 -0.95 7.69
N SER A 31 7.06 -2.13 7.63
CA SER A 31 7.67 -3.38 8.12
C SER A 31 8.63 -4.02 7.12
N GLY A 32 8.73 -3.47 5.90
CA GLY A 32 9.62 -3.93 4.85
C GLY A 32 8.98 -4.89 3.84
N ALA A 33 7.66 -5.12 3.90
CA ALA A 33 6.91 -5.83 2.88
C ALA A 33 6.43 -4.88 1.77
N LEU A 34 5.78 -5.41 0.73
CA LEU A 34 5.07 -4.60 -0.27
C LEU A 34 3.61 -4.39 0.18
N GLY A 35 3.27 -3.18 0.62
CA GLY A 35 1.90 -2.79 0.94
C GLY A 35 1.07 -2.46 -0.30
N SER A 36 -0.22 -2.81 -0.28
CA SER A 36 -1.13 -2.59 -1.41
C SER A 36 -2.49 -2.05 -0.95
N ILE A 37 -2.97 -0.99 -1.58
CA ILE A 37 -4.35 -0.49 -1.40
C ILE A 37 -5.31 -1.09 -2.44
N GLY A 38 -6.53 -1.40 -2.02
CA GLY A 38 -7.58 -1.91 -2.91
C GLY A 38 -8.46 -0.78 -3.45
N VAL A 39 -8.23 -0.36 -4.70
CA VAL A 39 -8.96 0.76 -5.32
C VAL A 39 -10.05 0.34 -6.32
N GLY A 40 -10.27 -0.96 -6.52
CA GLY A 40 -11.19 -1.47 -7.55
C GLY A 40 -12.66 -1.10 -7.36
N SER A 41 -13.05 -0.62 -6.17
CA SER A 41 -14.42 -0.23 -5.83
C SER A 41 -14.63 1.28 -5.69
N VAL A 42 -13.63 2.11 -6.01
CA VAL A 42 -13.69 3.57 -5.86
C VAL A 42 -13.40 4.28 -7.18
N ASP A 43 -13.77 5.56 -7.27
CA ASP A 43 -13.44 6.39 -8.42
C ASP A 43 -11.98 6.88 -8.39
N ALA A 44 -11.57 7.58 -9.45
CA ALA A 44 -10.20 8.08 -9.59
C ALA A 44 -9.83 9.13 -8.53
N HIS A 45 -10.80 9.92 -8.05
CA HIS A 45 -10.56 10.94 -7.04
C HIS A 45 -10.26 10.28 -5.69
N ALA A 46 -11.13 9.37 -5.26
CA ALA A 46 -10.93 8.60 -4.04
C ALA A 46 -9.66 7.74 -4.10
N ALA A 47 -9.35 7.13 -5.25
CA ALA A 47 -8.09 6.40 -5.42
C ALA A 47 -6.87 7.30 -5.21
N ARG A 48 -6.91 8.55 -5.70
CA ARG A 48 -5.83 9.53 -5.48
C ARG A 48 -5.67 9.88 -4.01
N GLU A 49 -6.77 10.16 -3.30
CA GLU A 49 -6.73 10.43 -1.86
C GLU A 49 -6.13 9.27 -1.07
N MET A 50 -6.49 8.03 -1.44
CA MET A 50 -5.91 6.83 -0.83
C MET A 50 -4.39 6.71 -1.08
N ILE A 51 -3.93 7.01 -2.30
CA ILE A 51 -2.50 7.01 -2.65
C ILE A 51 -1.74 8.05 -1.82
N ASP A 52 -2.27 9.27 -1.73
CA ASP A 52 -1.64 10.36 -0.99
C ASP A 52 -1.60 10.03 0.51
N ALA A 53 -2.65 9.44 1.07
CA ALA A 53 -2.69 8.97 2.45
C ALA A 53 -1.63 7.89 2.76
N VAL A 54 -1.35 6.97 1.82
CA VAL A 54 -0.24 5.99 1.98
C VAL A 54 1.11 6.69 2.02
N ARG A 55 1.32 7.68 1.14
CA ARG A 55 2.59 8.43 1.06
C ARG A 55 2.89 9.17 2.36
N GLU A 56 1.88 9.79 2.96
CA GLU A 56 2.01 10.50 4.24
C GLU A 56 2.38 9.57 5.42
N ARG A 57 2.01 8.29 5.35
CA ARG A 57 2.15 7.32 6.45
C ARG A 57 3.36 6.39 6.29
N THR A 58 4.03 6.42 5.15
CA THR A 58 5.20 5.56 4.87
C THR A 58 6.50 6.31 5.17
N ARG A 59 7.44 5.65 5.82
CA ARG A 59 8.77 6.21 6.13
C ARG A 59 9.65 6.14 4.88
N ALA A 60 10.42 7.21 4.62
CA ALA A 60 11.44 7.25 3.58
C ALA A 60 12.63 6.34 3.91
#